data_AF-A0A372JTM4-F1
#
_entry.id   AF-A0A372JTM4-F1
#
_cell.length_a   1.000
_cell.length_b   1.000
_cell.length_c   1.000
_cell.angle_alpha   90.00
_cell.angle_beta   90.00
_cell.angle_gamma   90.00
#
_symmetry.space_group_name_H-M   'P 1'
#
loop_
_entity.id
_entity.type
_entity.pdbx_description
1 polymer ?
#
loop_
_entity_poly.entity_id
_entity_poly.type
_entity_poly.pdbx_seq_one_letter_code
_entity_poly.pdbx_strand_id
1 'polypeptide(L)'
;MSRELVVLLPEPPDIDAALSNSDALRDAALSIGHSNGATLLFDAGGRLLVFIAEPRRVEVPGETERLLNVPVPVPTWWIDIRAAATPDTASTIAHHCAEALTHRHNGILCATEAPA
;
A
#
# COMPACT_ATOMS: atom_id res chain seq x y z
N MET A 1 9.47 -8.34 12.33
CA MET A 1 9.55 -7.08 11.56
C MET A 1 8.36 -7.05 10.61
N SER A 2 7.61 -5.96 10.57
CA SER A 2 6.57 -5.71 9.54
C SER A 2 7.24 -5.26 8.26
N ARG A 3 6.88 -5.83 7.11
CA ARG A 3 7.39 -5.40 5.80
C ARG A 3 6.68 -4.10 5.40
N GLU A 4 7.44 -3.09 5.00
CA GLU A 4 6.95 -1.82 4.47
C GLU A 4 7.10 -1.80 2.94
N LEU A 5 6.02 -1.45 2.27
CA LEU A 5 5.96 -1.19 0.83
C LEU A 5 5.48 0.23 0.64
N VAL A 6 6.03 0.93 -0.34
CA VAL A 6 5.58 2.25 -0.75
C VAL A 6 5.09 2.19 -2.19
N VAL A 7 3.91 2.74 -2.43
CA VAL A 7 3.39 2.93 -3.79
C VAL A 7 3.39 4.42 -4.12
N LEU A 8 3.99 4.78 -5.24
CA LEU A 8 3.96 6.12 -5.81
C LEU A 8 3.00 6.16 -6.99
N LEU A 9 2.00 7.05 -6.95
CA LEU A 9 1.01 7.22 -8.01
C LEU A 9 1.02 8.64 -8.59
N PRO A 10 0.77 8.82 -9.90
CA PRO A 10 0.65 10.16 -10.50
C PRO A 10 -0.66 10.87 -10.11
N GLU A 11 -1.68 10.13 -9.71
CA GLU A 11 -3.04 10.62 -9.44
C GLU A 11 -3.53 10.15 -8.05
N PRO A 12 -4.50 10.86 -7.44
CA PRO A 12 -5.06 10.45 -6.16
C PRO A 12 -5.67 9.04 -6.26
N PRO A 13 -5.30 8.10 -5.37
CA PRO A 13 -5.88 6.77 -5.39
C PRO A 13 -7.31 6.75 -4.82
N ASP A 14 -8.12 5.86 -5.39
CA ASP A 14 -9.29 5.31 -4.70
C ASP A 14 -8.91 3.91 -4.19
N ILE A 15 -8.52 3.84 -2.91
CA ILE A 15 -7.99 2.62 -2.29
C ILE A 15 -9.04 1.52 -2.30
N ASP A 16 -10.26 1.80 -1.84
CA ASP A 16 -11.35 0.83 -1.79
C ASP A 16 -11.70 0.28 -3.17
N ALA A 17 -11.75 1.14 -4.19
CA ALA A 17 -11.98 0.69 -5.56
C ALA A 17 -10.81 -0.16 -6.09
N ALA A 18 -9.56 0.20 -5.79
CA ALA A 18 -8.40 -0.58 -6.21
C ALA A 18 -8.41 -1.98 -5.59
N LEU A 19 -8.67 -2.08 -4.28
CA LEU A 19 -8.73 -3.36 -3.56
C LEU A 19 -9.90 -4.22 -4.04
N SER A 20 -11.09 -3.64 -4.19
CA SER A 20 -12.29 -4.36 -4.63
C SER A 20 -12.17 -4.92 -6.05
N ASN A 21 -11.33 -4.31 -6.89
CA ASN A 21 -11.10 -4.75 -8.27
C ASN A 21 -10.02 -5.84 -8.41
N SER A 22 -9.29 -6.17 -7.34
CA SER A 22 -8.24 -7.21 -7.37
C SER A 22 -8.82 -8.61 -7.12
N ASP A 23 -8.66 -9.52 -8.08
CA ASP A 23 -9.03 -10.94 -7.93
C ASP A 23 -8.32 -11.59 -6.73
N ALA A 24 -7.02 -11.34 -6.59
CA ALA A 24 -6.20 -11.92 -5.53
C ALA A 24 -6.68 -11.53 -4.11
N LEU A 25 -7.28 -10.34 -3.97
CA LEU A 25 -7.82 -9.88 -2.68
C LEU A 25 -9.26 -10.34 -2.46
N ARG A 26 -10.06 -10.49 -3.52
CA ARG A 26 -11.44 -11.01 -3.43
C ARG A 26 -11.47 -12.45 -2.93
N ASP A 27 -10.53 -13.28 -3.37
CA ASP A 27 -10.46 -14.70 -2.99
C ASP A 27 -10.05 -14.92 -1.52
N ALA A 28 -9.49 -13.90 -0.85
CA ALA A 28 -8.92 -14.02 0.49
C ALA A 28 -9.92 -13.79 1.65
N ALA A 29 -11.22 -13.60 1.37
CA ALA A 29 -12.28 -13.37 2.36
C ALA A 29 -11.94 -12.26 3.38
N LEU A 30 -11.42 -11.14 2.88
CA LEU A 30 -10.95 -10.02 3.70
C LEU A 30 -12.09 -9.09 4.10
N SER A 31 -11.99 -8.53 5.30
CA SER A 31 -12.83 -7.41 5.74
C SER A 31 -12.04 -6.11 5.69
N ILE A 32 -12.65 -5.05 5.18
CA ILE A 32 -12.04 -3.71 5.08
C ILE A 32 -12.63 -2.83 6.19
N GLY A 33 -11.77 -2.12 6.90
CA GLY A 33 -12.14 -1.06 7.84
C GLY A 33 -11.34 0.22 7.60
N HIS A 34 -11.82 1.33 8.15
CA HIS A 34 -11.18 2.64 8.00
C HIS A 34 -10.97 3.29 9.37
N SER A 35 -9.81 3.91 9.56
CA SER A 35 -9.48 4.60 10.80
C SER A 35 -8.53 5.76 10.52
N ASN A 36 -8.94 6.99 10.86
CA ASN A 36 -8.14 8.21 10.68
C ASN A 36 -7.49 8.33 9.28
N GLY A 37 -8.27 8.11 8.22
CA GLY A 37 -7.79 8.21 6.83
C GLY A 37 -7.02 6.98 6.33
N ALA A 38 -6.66 6.04 7.21
CA ALA A 38 -6.03 4.78 6.84
C ALA A 38 -7.08 3.70 6.51
N THR A 39 -6.71 2.78 5.61
CA THR A 39 -7.47 1.57 5.28
C THR A 39 -6.82 0.36 5.93
N LEU A 40 -7.62 -0.46 6.59
CA LEU A 40 -7.20 -1.63 7.35
C LEU A 40 -7.84 -2.88 6.72
N LEU A 41 -7.03 -3.92 6.50
CA LEU A 41 -7.53 -5.21 6.02
C LEU A 41 -7.39 -6.26 7.12
N PHE A 42 -8.47 -6.98 7.37
CA PHE A 42 -8.56 -8.02 8.39
C PHE A 42 -8.89 -9.38 7.77
N ASP A 43 -8.40 -10.45 8.39
CA ASP A 43 -8.84 -11.81 8.07
C ASP A 43 -10.26 -12.09 8.57
N ALA A 44 -10.80 -13.26 8.21
CA ALA A 44 -12.14 -13.70 8.65
C ALA A 44 -12.29 -13.84 10.18
N GLY A 45 -11.17 -13.93 10.91
CA GLY A 45 -11.13 -13.95 12.37
C GLY A 45 -11.01 -12.56 13.01
N GLY A 46 -11.02 -11.48 12.22
CA GLY A 46 -10.87 -10.11 12.68
C GLY A 46 -9.43 -9.71 13.03
N ARG A 47 -8.42 -10.48 12.62
CA ARG A 47 -7.01 -10.13 12.85
C ARG A 47 -6.51 -9.21 11.76
N LEU A 48 -5.80 -8.15 12.14
CA LEU A 48 -5.21 -7.20 11.20
C LEU A 48 -4.14 -7.90 10.35
N LEU A 49 -4.25 -7.76 9.04
CA LEU A 49 -3.27 -8.24 8.07
C LEU A 49 -2.48 -7.09 7.45
N VAL A 50 -3.15 -6.01 7.06
CA VAL A 50 -2.52 -4.89 6.34
C VAL A 50 -3.05 -3.57 6.85
N PHE A 51 -2.13 -2.63 7.02
CA PHE A 51 -2.39 -1.21 7.27
C PHE A 51 -1.93 -0.42 6.05
N ILE A 52 -2.85 0.27 5.38
CA ILE A 52 -2.58 1.20 4.29
C ILE A 52 -2.75 2.61 4.86
N ALA A 53 -1.67 3.37 4.94
CA ALA A 53 -1.71 4.74 5.44
C ALA A 53 -2.55 5.66 4.55
N GLU A 54 -3.01 6.77 5.11
CA GLU A 54 -3.66 7.83 4.34
C GLU A 54 -2.73 8.29 3.19
N PRO A 55 -3.20 8.28 1.92
CA PRO A 55 -2.41 8.73 0.79
C PRO A 55 -1.93 10.17 0.98
N ARG A 56 -0.61 10.37 0.89
CA ARG A 56 0.01 11.69 1.08
C ARG A 56 0.46 12.26 -0.25
N ARG A 57 -0.02 13.46 -0.59
CA ARG A 57 0.46 14.19 -1.76
C ARG A 57 1.87 14.75 -1.51
N VAL A 58 2.80 14.42 -2.39
CA VAL A 58 4.18 14.92 -2.40
C VAL A 58 4.30 15.98 -3.50
N GLU A 59 4.66 17.19 -3.09
CA GLU A 59 4.81 18.34 -3.99
C GLU A 59 6.27 18.83 -4.10
N VAL A 60 7.15 18.34 -3.24
CA VAL A 60 8.56 18.76 -3.19
C VAL A 60 9.37 17.94 -4.20
N PRO A 61 9.97 18.58 -5.23
CA PRO A 61 10.85 17.88 -6.17
C PRO A 61 12.02 17.19 -5.45
N GLY A 62 12.35 15.96 -5.86
CA GLY A 62 13.48 15.19 -5.33
C GLY A 62 13.24 14.45 -4.00
N GLU A 63 12.08 14.63 -3.35
CA GLU A 63 11.78 13.95 -2.08
C GLU A 63 11.75 12.41 -2.22
N THR A 64 11.16 11.91 -3.30
CA THR A 64 11.11 10.46 -3.57
C THR A 64 12.46 9.89 -3.97
N GLU A 65 13.31 10.68 -4.65
CA GLU A 65 14.68 10.30 -4.96
C GLU A 65 15.50 10.20 -3.67
N ARG A 66 15.36 11.18 -2.77
CA ARG A 66 16.06 11.19 -1.49
C ARG A 66 15.66 10.02 -0.58
N LEU A 67 14.38 9.67 -0.53
CA LEU A 67 13.84 8.68 0.41
C LEU A 67 13.81 7.25 -0.13
N LEU A 68 13.54 7.09 -1.43
CA LEU A 68 13.35 5.77 -2.07
C LEU A 68 14.38 5.50 -3.16
N ASN A 69 15.26 6.45 -3.48
CA ASN A 69 16.14 6.38 -4.65
C ASN A 69 15.37 6.23 -5.98
N VAL A 70 14.14 6.77 -6.02
CA VAL A 70 13.26 6.75 -7.20
C VAL A 70 12.86 8.18 -7.57
N PRO A 71 13.40 8.75 -8.66
CA PRO A 71 12.98 10.06 -9.13
C PRO A 71 11.63 9.94 -9.85
N VAL A 72 10.60 10.63 -9.34
CA VAL A 72 9.30 10.75 -10.01
C VAL A 72 8.90 12.22 -10.17
N PRO A 73 8.13 12.57 -11.22
CA PRO A 73 7.56 13.90 -11.36
C PRO A 73 6.64 14.27 -10.18
N VAL A 74 6.66 15.54 -9.78
CA VAL A 74 5.70 16.08 -8.82
C VAL A 74 4.55 16.80 -9.55
N PRO A 75 3.32 16.82 -8.99
CA PRO A 75 2.92 16.15 -7.76
C PRO A 75 2.80 14.62 -7.95
N THR A 76 3.09 13.87 -6.90
CA THR A 76 2.85 12.41 -6.84
C THR A 76 2.15 12.07 -5.51
N TRP A 77 1.51 10.92 -5.44
CA TRP A 77 0.85 10.40 -4.25
C TRP A 77 1.67 9.25 -3.67
N TRP A 78 2.04 9.40 -2.40
CA TRP A 78 2.79 8.42 -1.62
C TRP A 78 1.84 7.64 -0.74
N ILE A 79 1.91 6.31 -0.81
CA ILE A 79 1.07 5.41 -0.01
C ILE A 79 1.97 4.40 0.70
N ASP A 80 2.01 4.45 2.03
CA ASP A 80 2.68 3.43 2.83
C ASP A 80 1.75 2.25 3.08
N ILE A 81 2.23 1.05 2.78
CA ILE A 81 1.54 -0.22 3.00
C ILE A 81 2.38 -1.06 3.95
N ARG A 82 1.78 -1.44 5.07
CA ARG A 82 2.43 -2.19 6.15
C ARG A 82 1.74 -3.52 6.34
N ALA A 83 2.50 -4.60 6.20
CA ALA A 83 2.04 -5.93 6.62
C ALA A 83 2.12 -6.04 8.15
N ALA A 84 1.11 -6.67 8.76
CA ALA A 84 1.24 -7.17 10.13
C ALA A 84 2.40 -8.18 10.22
N ALA A 85 3.06 -8.26 11.37
CA ALA A 85 4.18 -9.19 11.57
C ALA A 85 3.73 -10.66 11.55
N THR A 86 2.47 -10.92 11.89
CA THR A 86 1.80 -12.21 11.81
C THR A 86 0.34 -11.99 11.42
N PRO A 87 -0.32 -12.98 10.79
CA PRO A 87 0.21 -14.24 10.27
C PRO A 87 1.10 -14.06 9.02
N ASP A 88 1.81 -15.11 8.59
CA ASP A 88 2.72 -15.08 7.44
C ASP A 88 2.05 -14.62 6.13
N THR A 89 0.73 -14.83 6.02
CA THR A 89 -0.08 -14.37 4.87
C THR A 89 -0.17 -12.85 4.77
N ALA A 90 0.05 -12.11 5.86
CA ALA A 90 -0.04 -10.64 5.89
C ALA A 90 0.89 -9.99 4.86
N SER A 91 2.12 -10.50 4.70
CA SER A 91 3.07 -9.97 3.72
C SER A 91 2.60 -10.18 2.29
N THR A 92 1.99 -11.33 2.00
CA THR A 92 1.44 -11.64 0.67
C THR A 92 0.26 -10.73 0.36
N ILE A 93 -0.66 -10.53 1.31
CA ILE A 93 -1.80 -9.63 1.13
C ILE A 93 -1.33 -8.18 0.94
N ALA A 94 -0.34 -7.71 1.70
CA ALA A 94 0.23 -6.37 1.52
C ALA A 94 0.81 -6.18 0.10
N HIS A 95 1.48 -7.21 -0.44
CA HIS A 95 1.99 -7.16 -1.80
C HIS A 95 0.87 -7.06 -2.83
N HIS A 96 -0.18 -7.87 -2.70
CA HIS A 96 -1.35 -7.79 -3.59
C HIS A 96 -2.09 -6.45 -3.50
N CYS A 97 -2.13 -5.80 -2.33
CA CYS A 97 -2.63 -4.43 -2.22
C CYS A 97 -1.76 -3.45 -3.02
N ALA A 98 -0.43 -3.58 -2.91
CA ALA A 98 0.52 -2.75 -3.64
C ALA A 98 0.39 -2.92 -5.16
N GLU A 99 0.26 -4.16 -5.63
CA GLU A 99 0.03 -4.50 -7.04
C GLU A 99 -1.29 -3.92 -7.55
N ALA A 100 -2.37 -4.07 -6.78
CA ALA A 100 -3.69 -3.55 -7.15
C ALA A 100 -3.67 -2.03 -7.34
N LEU A 101 -2.98 -1.29 -6.47
CA LEU A 101 -2.81 0.16 -6.58
C LEU A 101 -1.93 0.54 -7.77
N THR A 102 -0.83 -0.19 -7.97
CA THR A 102 0.12 0.05 -9.06
C THR A 102 -0.54 -0.17 -10.43
N HIS A 103 -1.23 -1.29 -10.64
CA HIS A 103 -1.88 -1.62 -11.91
C HIS A 103 -2.96 -0.61 -12.30
N ARG A 104 -3.76 -0.11 -11.34
CA ARG A 104 -4.86 0.80 -11.64
C ARG A 104 -4.38 2.18 -12.08
N HIS A 105 -3.25 2.65 -11.55
CA HIS A 105 -2.80 4.04 -11.70
C HIS A 105 -1.46 4.18 -12.43
N ASN A 106 -0.95 3.11 -13.06
CA ASN A 106 0.41 3.06 -13.63
C ASN A 106 1.47 3.51 -12.61
N GLY A 107 1.32 3.04 -11.38
CA GLY A 107 2.15 3.41 -10.24
C GLY A 107 3.53 2.77 -10.25
N ILE A 108 4.36 3.16 -9.28
CA ILE A 108 5.65 2.54 -9.01
C ILE A 108 5.61 1.93 -7.62
N LEU A 109 5.89 0.63 -7.55
CA LEU A 109 6.04 -0.10 -6.29
C LEU A 109 7.51 -0.06 -5.85
N CYS A 110 7.74 0.49 -4.67
CA CYS A 110 9.03 0.56 -4.00
C CYS A 110 8.98 -0.34 -2.76
N ALA A 111 9.86 -1.34 -2.67
CA ALA A 111 10.04 -2.09 -1.43
C ALA A 111 11.06 -1.39 -0.56
N THR A 112 10.70 -1.07 0.68
CA THR A 112 11.67 -0.63 1.69
C THR A 112 12.04 -1.87 2.49
N GLU A 113 13.20 -2.46 2.19
CA GLU A 113 13.78 -3.44 3.09
C GLU A 113 14.36 -2.69 4.29
N ALA A 114 13.84 -2.96 5.49
CA ALA A 114 14.51 -2.52 6.71
C ALA A 114 15.91 -3.16 6.74
N PRO A 115 16.97 -2.43 7.14
CA PRO A 115 18.30 -3.01 7.24
C PRO A 115 18.29 -4.20 8.20
N ALA A 116 19.01 -5.27 7.82
CA ALA A 116 19.13 -6.54 8.53
C ALA A 116 19.73 -6.40 9.94
#